data_AF-A0A562HPE3-F1
#
_entry.id   AF-A0A562HPE3-F1
#
_cell.length_a   1.000
_cell.length_b   1.000
_cell.length_c   1.000
_cell.angle_alpha   90.00
_cell.angle_beta   90.00
_cell.angle_gamma   90.00
#
_symmetry.space_group_name_H-M   'P 1'
#
loop_
_entity.id
_entity.type
_entity.pdbx_description
1 polymer ?
#
loop_
_entity_poly.entity_id
_entity_poly.type
_entity_poly.pdbx_seq_one_letter_code
_entity_poly.pdbx_strand_id
1 'polypeptide(L)'
;MFKRRKDGGFTLIELMIVIAVIGILAVVLVPKMSGVKDSAKYSGVTTNVKSVEAYVVANIDRWIKTEKTKTEVENLIINQFKSVSGNELKNPFGGSNAIATTGGADEGIVLVTVSSSGSTTTIEIAGYGIDTDISSSTSYEEVSKVTVTADGQLKAESDD
;
A
#
# COMPACT_ATOMS: atom_id res chain seq x y z
N MET A 1 -58.71 3.27 -47.19
CA MET A 1 -57.96 2.14 -47.80
C MET A 1 -56.52 2.20 -47.28
N PHE A 2 -56.16 1.37 -46.30
CA PHE A 2 -54.84 1.40 -45.65
C PHE A 2 -53.83 0.57 -46.46
N LYS A 3 -52.85 1.24 -47.06
CA LYS A 3 -51.75 0.64 -47.82
C LYS A 3 -50.81 -0.07 -46.83
N ARG A 4 -50.84 -1.41 -46.75
CA ARG A 4 -49.91 -2.19 -45.92
C ARG A 4 -48.49 -1.94 -46.42
N ARG A 5 -47.62 -1.42 -45.54
CA ARG A 5 -46.18 -1.31 -45.80
C ARG A 5 -45.59 -2.71 -45.83
N LYS A 6 -44.66 -2.97 -46.75
CA LYS A 6 -43.90 -4.22 -46.78
C LYS A 6 -42.90 -4.14 -45.62
N ASP A 7 -43.25 -4.75 -44.50
CA ASP A 7 -42.31 -4.95 -43.41
C ASP A 7 -41.32 -6.04 -43.86
N GLY A 8 -40.06 -5.65 -44.08
CA GLY A 8 -38.98 -6.56 -44.43
C GLY A 8 -38.66 -7.46 -43.24
N GLY A 9 -38.84 -8.77 -43.41
CA GLY A 9 -38.47 -9.76 -42.39
C GLY A 9 -36.96 -9.85 -42.25
N PHE A 10 -36.49 -10.00 -41.01
CA PHE A 10 -35.09 -10.22 -40.68
C PHE A 10 -34.63 -11.60 -41.17
N THR A 11 -33.52 -11.66 -41.89
CA THR A 11 -32.98 -12.91 -42.42
C THR A 11 -32.11 -13.62 -41.38
N LEU A 12 -32.08 -14.95 -41.43
CA LEU A 12 -31.20 -15.74 -40.55
C LEU A 12 -29.72 -15.39 -40.77
N ILE A 13 -29.33 -15.07 -42.01
CA ILE A 13 -27.95 -14.69 -42.32
C ILE A 13 -27.56 -13.34 -41.70
N GLU A 14 -28.48 -12.37 -41.66
CA GLU A 14 -28.27 -11.10 -40.95
C GLU A 14 -28.03 -11.35 -39.45
N LEU A 15 -28.80 -12.26 -38.83
CA LEU A 15 -28.56 -12.62 -37.43
C LEU A 15 -27.19 -13.26 -37.22
N MET A 16 -26.78 -14.17 -38.12
CA MET A 16 -25.53 -14.91 -38.00
C MET A 16 -24.31 -14.00 -38.10
N ILE A 17 -24.33 -13.02 -39.01
CA ILE A 17 -23.22 -12.07 -39.14
C ILE A 17 -23.14 -11.18 -37.90
N VAL A 18 -24.28 -10.75 -37.36
CA VAL A 18 -24.32 -9.89 -36.15
C VAL A 18 -23.70 -10.61 -34.95
N ILE A 19 -24.06 -11.87 -34.69
CA ILE A 19 -23.47 -12.62 -33.56
C ILE A 19 -21.98 -12.91 -33.80
N ALA A 20 -21.56 -13.13 -35.06
CA ALA A 20 -20.16 -13.34 -35.41
C ALA A 20 -19.32 -12.07 -35.14
N VAL A 21 -19.82 -10.90 -35.52
CA VAL A 21 -19.14 -9.61 -35.28
C VAL A 21 -19.11 -9.29 -33.78
N ILE A 22 -20.23 -9.47 -33.06
CA ILE A 22 -20.27 -9.26 -31.59
C ILE A 22 -19.28 -10.19 -30.88
N GLY A 23 -19.16 -11.45 -31.33
CA GLY A 23 -18.20 -12.41 -30.77
C GLY A 23 -16.74 -11.96 -30.91
N ILE A 24 -16.36 -11.40 -32.06
CA ILE A 24 -15.00 -10.87 -32.28
C ILE A 24 -14.75 -9.63 -31.43
N LEU A 25 -15.71 -8.70 -31.41
CA LEU A 25 -15.57 -7.45 -30.64
C LEU A 25 -15.44 -7.73 -29.15
N ALA A 26 -16.21 -8.69 -28.62
CA ALA A 26 -16.19 -9.04 -27.19
C ALA A 26 -14.79 -9.48 -26.70
N VAL A 27 -14.00 -10.15 -27.54
CA VAL A 27 -12.65 -10.60 -27.17
C VAL A 27 -11.64 -9.45 -27.13
N VAL A 28 -11.74 -8.50 -28.06
CA VAL A 28 -10.83 -7.34 -28.15
C VAL A 28 -11.16 -6.28 -27.09
N LEU A 29 -12.40 -6.25 -26.62
CA LEU A 29 -12.92 -5.27 -25.67
C LEU A 29 -12.48 -5.48 -24.21
N VAL A 30 -11.75 -6.54 -23.86
CA VAL A 30 -11.27 -6.75 -22.48
C VAL A 30 -9.89 -6.11 -22.30
N PRO A 31 -9.78 -4.87 -21.76
CA PRO A 31 -8.49 -4.31 -21.41
C PRO A 31 -7.86 -5.15 -20.30
N LYS A 32 -6.56 -5.44 -20.44
CA LYS A 32 -5.77 -6.10 -19.39
C LYS A 32 -5.57 -5.13 -18.21
N MET A 33 -6.47 -5.17 -17.23
CA MET A 33 -6.43 -4.30 -16.04
C MET A 33 -5.41 -4.73 -14.96
N SER A 34 -4.55 -5.70 -15.23
CA SER A 34 -3.64 -6.26 -14.21
C SER A 34 -2.62 -5.24 -13.71
N GLY A 35 -1.86 -4.58 -14.60
CA GLY A 35 -0.76 -3.68 -14.19
C GLY A 35 -1.19 -2.39 -13.48
N VAL A 36 -2.37 -1.84 -13.82
CA VAL A 36 -2.90 -0.62 -13.18
C VAL A 36 -3.22 -0.85 -11.71
N LYS A 37 -3.68 -2.07 -11.36
CA LYS A 37 -4.00 -2.42 -9.98
C LYS A 37 -2.74 -2.46 -9.12
N ASP A 38 -1.62 -2.94 -9.65
CA ASP A 38 -0.40 -3.06 -8.86
C ASP A 38 0.28 -1.69 -8.67
N SER A 39 0.31 -0.82 -9.70
CA SER A 39 0.76 0.56 -9.52
C SER A 39 -0.07 1.33 -8.48
N ALA A 40 -1.38 1.11 -8.44
CA ALA A 40 -2.24 1.72 -7.42
C ALA A 40 -1.92 1.20 -6.01
N LYS A 41 -1.63 -0.10 -5.87
CA LYS A 41 -1.21 -0.69 -4.59
C LYS A 41 0.12 -0.12 -4.10
N TYR A 42 1.13 -0.02 -4.98
CA TYR A 42 2.42 0.58 -4.65
C TYR A 42 2.25 2.06 -4.23
N SER A 43 1.42 2.83 -4.94
CA SER A 43 1.08 4.20 -4.52
C SER A 43 0.40 4.25 -3.14
N GLY A 44 -0.40 3.23 -2.80
CA GLY A 44 -0.99 3.08 -1.47
C GLY A 44 0.08 2.88 -0.39
N VAL A 45 1.09 2.04 -0.65
CA VAL A 45 2.22 1.83 0.26
C VAL A 45 3.01 3.13 0.48
N THR A 46 3.34 3.84 -0.59
CA THR A 46 4.02 5.14 -0.49
C THR A 46 3.22 6.16 0.31
N THR A 47 1.88 6.15 0.16
CA THR A 47 1.00 7.03 0.94
C THR A 47 1.02 6.66 2.43
N ASN A 48 0.98 5.36 2.75
CA ASN A 48 1.10 4.89 4.13
C ASN A 48 2.45 5.30 4.75
N VAL A 49 3.56 5.16 4.02
CA VAL A 49 4.90 5.61 4.46
C VAL A 49 4.89 7.10 4.80
N LYS A 50 4.34 7.95 3.92
CA LYS A 50 4.25 9.40 4.16
C LYS A 50 3.39 9.77 5.37
N SER A 51 2.30 9.04 5.61
CA SER A 51 1.48 9.23 6.80
C SER A 51 2.26 8.96 8.09
N VAL A 52 3.05 7.88 8.10
CA VAL A 52 3.93 7.56 9.24
C VAL A 52 5.03 8.62 9.37
N GLU A 53 5.66 9.02 8.27
CA GLU A 53 6.69 10.07 8.25
C GLU A 53 6.17 11.36 8.88
N ALA A 54 5.00 11.85 8.46
CA ALA A 54 4.41 13.07 8.99
C ALA A 54 4.18 12.98 10.51
N TYR A 55 3.70 11.82 10.99
CA TYR A 55 3.52 11.60 12.43
C TYR A 55 4.85 11.56 13.18
N VAL A 56 5.88 10.90 12.63
CA VAL A 56 7.21 10.82 13.24
C VAL A 56 7.88 12.18 13.30
N VAL A 57 7.91 12.93 12.20
CA VAL A 57 8.49 14.28 12.13
C VAL A 57 7.84 15.22 13.14
N ALA A 58 6.51 15.13 13.32
CA ALA A 58 5.81 15.96 14.29
C ALA A 58 6.13 15.65 15.77
N ASN A 59 6.71 14.48 16.07
CA ASN A 59 6.84 13.98 17.43
C ASN A 59 8.25 13.60 17.87
N ILE A 60 9.19 13.40 16.95
CA ILE A 60 10.54 12.87 17.25
C ILE A 60 11.27 13.73 18.30
N ASP A 61 11.26 15.06 18.15
CA ASP A 61 11.87 15.98 19.13
C ASP A 61 11.19 15.92 20.50
N ARG A 62 9.87 15.72 20.52
CA ARG A 62 9.11 15.62 21.77
C ARG A 62 9.48 14.34 22.51
N TRP A 63 9.55 13.22 21.81
CA TRP A 63 9.89 11.92 22.40
C TRP A 63 11.28 11.93 23.03
N ILE A 64 12.25 12.53 22.33
CA ILE A 64 13.62 12.73 22.85
C ILE A 64 13.60 13.59 24.12
N LYS A 65 12.92 14.75 24.10
CA LYS A 65 12.84 15.65 25.27
C LYS A 65 12.13 15.03 26.47
N THR A 66 11.19 14.13 26.23
CA THR A 66 10.47 13.40 27.28
C THR A 66 11.12 12.07 27.66
N GLU A 67 12.36 11.83 27.21
CA GLU A 67 13.16 10.65 27.55
C GLU A 67 12.42 9.32 27.30
N LYS A 68 11.73 9.22 26.15
CA LYS A 68 11.06 7.98 25.76
C LYS A 68 12.08 6.90 25.42
N THR A 69 11.77 5.66 25.77
CA THR A 69 12.57 4.51 25.34
C THR A 69 12.26 4.15 23.89
N LYS A 70 13.09 3.30 23.27
CA LYS A 70 12.87 2.83 21.90
C LYS A 70 11.54 2.09 21.79
N THR A 71 11.26 1.17 22.72
CA THR A 71 10.01 0.39 22.71
C THR A 71 8.78 1.27 22.90
N GLU A 72 8.86 2.32 23.73
CA GLU A 72 7.76 3.27 23.88
C GLU A 72 7.47 3.99 22.55
N VAL A 73 8.51 4.47 21.85
CA VAL A 73 8.33 5.15 20.55
C VAL A 73 7.71 4.21 19.52
N GLU A 74 8.20 2.97 19.42
CA GLU A 74 7.64 1.95 18.52
C GLU A 74 6.15 1.68 18.80
N ASN A 75 5.78 1.53 20.07
CA ASN A 75 4.39 1.32 20.48
C ASN A 75 3.51 2.54 20.20
N LEU A 76 4.02 3.77 20.41
CA LEU A 76 3.29 5.00 20.09
C LEU A 76 3.00 5.11 18.60
N ILE A 77 3.95 4.73 17.74
CA ILE A 77 3.75 4.71 16.28
C ILE A 77 2.76 3.61 15.89
N ILE A 78 2.92 2.39 16.39
CA ILE A 78 2.01 1.28 16.08
C ILE A 78 0.58 1.61 16.50
N ASN A 79 0.37 2.02 17.74
CA ASN A 79 -0.97 2.26 18.28
C ASN A 79 -1.68 3.39 17.52
N GLN A 80 -0.93 4.41 17.08
CA GLN A 80 -1.45 5.50 16.26
C GLN A 80 -2.07 5.00 14.95
N PHE A 81 -1.51 3.96 14.33
CA PHE A 81 -1.89 3.50 12.99
C PHE A 81 -2.55 2.10 12.98
N LYS A 82 -2.67 1.42 14.11
CA LYS A 82 -3.43 0.16 14.26
C LYS A 82 -4.72 0.31 15.08
N SER A 83 -4.73 1.20 16.07
CA SER A 83 -5.76 1.17 17.12
C SER A 83 -6.57 2.46 17.24
N VAL A 84 -6.09 3.57 16.66
CA VAL A 84 -6.83 4.85 16.62
C VAL A 84 -7.77 4.85 15.42
N SER A 85 -9.07 4.92 15.70
CA SER A 85 -10.10 4.97 14.67
C SER A 85 -9.95 6.21 13.78
N GLY A 86 -9.95 6.01 12.47
CA GLY A 86 -9.77 7.06 11.46
C GLY A 86 -8.33 7.22 10.98
N ASN A 87 -7.37 6.58 11.66
CA ASN A 87 -5.95 6.67 11.34
C ASN A 87 -5.37 5.30 10.93
N GLU A 88 -6.18 4.26 10.79
CA GLU A 88 -5.68 2.92 10.50
C GLU A 88 -5.06 2.82 9.10
N LEU A 89 -3.80 2.38 9.03
CA LEU A 89 -3.16 2.10 7.75
C LEU A 89 -3.54 0.70 7.29
N LYS A 90 -4.17 0.61 6.12
CA LYS A 90 -4.54 -0.67 5.49
C LYS A 90 -3.55 -1.06 4.42
N ASN A 91 -3.24 -2.36 4.41
CA ASN A 91 -2.36 -2.98 3.45
C ASN A 91 -3.06 -2.98 2.08
N PRO A 92 -2.50 -2.35 1.03
CA PRO A 92 -3.13 -2.27 -0.29
C PRO A 92 -3.25 -3.63 -1.01
N PHE A 93 -2.48 -4.64 -0.60
CA PHE A 93 -2.43 -5.97 -1.21
C PHE A 93 -3.40 -6.95 -0.55
N GLY A 94 -3.54 -6.89 0.77
CA GLY A 94 -4.35 -7.86 1.54
C GLY A 94 -5.43 -7.27 2.47
N GLY A 95 -5.56 -5.94 2.57
CA GLY A 95 -6.56 -5.27 3.42
C GLY A 95 -6.34 -5.35 4.94
N SER A 96 -5.37 -6.16 5.40
CA SER A 96 -4.90 -6.22 6.79
C SER A 96 -4.25 -4.91 7.25
N ASN A 97 -3.80 -4.83 8.51
CA ASN A 97 -3.05 -3.67 8.99
C ASN A 97 -1.68 -3.59 8.28
N ALA A 98 -1.31 -2.38 7.85
CA ALA A 98 -0.08 -2.17 7.08
C ALA A 98 1.16 -1.93 7.94
N ILE A 99 1.05 -1.56 9.22
CA ILE A 99 2.22 -1.11 10.00
C ILE A 99 2.85 -2.23 10.83
N ALA A 100 4.18 -2.27 10.89
CA ALA A 100 4.96 -3.21 11.70
C ALA A 100 6.21 -2.53 12.29
N THR A 101 6.70 -3.02 13.43
CA THR A 101 8.02 -2.65 14.01
C THR A 101 8.95 -3.84 14.19
N THR A 102 8.43 -5.06 13.98
CA THR A 102 9.16 -6.32 14.02
C THR A 102 8.63 -7.22 12.91
N GLY A 103 9.48 -8.10 12.38
CA GLY A 103 9.13 -8.98 11.26
C GLY A 103 9.55 -8.41 9.91
N GLY A 104 10.09 -9.28 9.06
CA GLY A 104 10.61 -8.93 7.74
C GLY A 104 9.55 -8.40 6.78
N ALA A 105 10.03 -7.88 5.66
CA ALA A 105 9.20 -7.38 4.56
C ALA A 105 8.08 -8.37 4.25
N ASP A 106 6.83 -7.94 4.33
CA ASP A 106 5.67 -8.59 3.70
C ASP A 106 5.10 -7.58 2.69
N GLU A 107 4.41 -8.06 1.66
CA GLU A 107 3.82 -7.19 0.65
C GLU A 107 2.89 -6.15 1.29
N GLY A 108 3.06 -4.89 0.95
CA GLY A 108 2.21 -3.81 1.45
C GLY A 108 2.42 -3.40 2.90
N ILE A 109 3.44 -3.95 3.60
CA ILE A 109 3.80 -3.55 4.96
C ILE A 109 4.69 -2.31 4.96
N VAL A 110 4.44 -1.42 5.92
CA VAL A 110 5.29 -0.31 6.34
C VAL A 110 5.99 -0.72 7.63
N LEU A 111 7.28 -1.05 7.53
CA LEU A 111 8.16 -1.35 8.63
C LEU A 111 8.75 -0.06 9.19
N VAL A 112 8.66 0.11 10.51
CA VAL A 112 9.26 1.22 11.24
C VAL A 112 10.38 0.67 12.12
N THR A 113 11.60 1.14 11.91
CA THR A 113 12.77 0.77 12.71
C THR A 113 13.29 1.99 13.45
N VAL A 114 13.26 1.93 14.78
CA VAL A 114 13.77 3.00 15.64
C VAL A 114 15.17 2.64 16.10
N SER A 115 16.10 3.59 16.02
CA SER A 115 17.47 3.43 16.48
C SER A 115 17.98 4.72 17.11
N SER A 116 18.92 4.61 18.05
CA SER A 116 19.62 5.76 18.63
C SER A 116 21.08 5.38 18.82
N SER A 117 21.98 6.22 18.33
CA SER A 117 23.43 6.01 18.41
C SER A 117 24.11 7.35 18.69
N GLY A 118 25.05 7.38 19.65
CA GLY A 118 25.76 8.60 20.06
C GLY A 118 24.86 9.72 20.61
N SER A 119 24.52 10.70 19.79
CA SER A 119 23.59 11.80 20.14
C SER A 119 22.56 12.03 19.04
N THR A 120 22.23 10.95 18.32
CA THR A 120 21.30 11.00 17.20
C THR A 120 20.30 9.88 17.34
N THR A 121 19.02 10.21 17.18
CA THR A 121 17.93 9.26 17.01
C THR A 121 17.54 9.22 15.54
N THR A 122 17.44 8.01 15.00
CA THR A 122 17.08 7.74 13.62
C THR A 122 15.89 6.80 13.58
N ILE A 123 14.83 7.21 12.88
CA ILE A 123 13.64 6.41 12.62
C ILE A 123 13.58 6.16 11.12
N GLU A 124 13.73 4.90 10.74
CA GLU A 124 13.60 4.45 9.37
C GLU A 124 12.19 3.90 9.13
N ILE A 125 11.58 4.32 8.03
CA ILE A 125 10.22 3.94 7.61
C ILE A 125 10.34 3.37 6.21
N ALA A 126 10.20 2.05 6.07
CA ALA A 126 10.32 1.34 4.81
C ALA A 126 9.00 0.66 4.44
N GLY A 127 8.48 0.96 3.26
CA GLY A 127 7.31 0.34 2.67
C GLY A 127 7.72 -0.74 1.68
N TYR A 128 7.14 -1.93 1.81
CA TYR A 128 7.46 -3.09 0.98
C TYR A 128 6.34 -3.44 0.02
N GLY A 129 6.69 -4.05 -1.10
CA GLY A 129 5.76 -4.59 -2.10
C GLY A 129 6.26 -5.91 -2.66
N ILE A 130 5.52 -6.48 -3.61
CA ILE A 130 5.93 -7.72 -4.28
C ILE A 130 7.13 -7.42 -5.19
N ASP A 131 8.20 -8.20 -5.03
CA ASP A 131 9.28 -8.27 -6.01
C ASP A 131 8.80 -9.08 -7.22
N THR A 132 8.64 -8.42 -8.36
CA THR A 132 8.16 -9.05 -9.60
C THR A 132 9.26 -9.70 -10.41
N ASP A 133 10.52 -9.47 -10.05
CA ASP A 133 11.70 -9.94 -10.80
C ASP A 133 12.18 -11.33 -10.30
N ILE A 134 11.70 -11.76 -9.13
CA ILE A 134 11.99 -13.07 -8.55
C ILE A 134 10.72 -13.94 -8.53
N SER A 135 10.80 -15.12 -9.15
CA SER A 135 9.69 -16.08 -9.29
C SER A 135 9.31 -16.84 -8.00
N SER A 136 9.53 -16.25 -6.82
CA SER A 136 9.11 -16.79 -5.53
C SER A 136 8.20 -15.79 -4.82
N SER A 137 6.97 -16.20 -4.50
CA SER A 137 5.90 -15.42 -3.84
C SER A 137 6.21 -14.90 -2.43
N THR A 138 7.48 -14.87 -2.04
CA THR A 138 8.01 -14.48 -0.73
C THR A 138 9.21 -13.54 -0.84
N SER A 139 9.52 -13.03 -2.03
CA SER A 139 10.52 -11.96 -2.21
C SER A 139 9.78 -10.63 -2.23
N TYR A 140 10.28 -9.68 -1.47
CA TYR A 140 9.64 -8.39 -1.26
C TYR A 140 10.65 -7.29 -1.54
N GLU A 141 10.23 -6.29 -2.29
CA GLU A 141 11.05 -5.14 -2.67
C GLU A 141 10.69 -3.93 -1.81
N GLU A 142 11.69 -3.14 -1.44
CA GLU A 142 11.47 -1.82 -0.84
C GLU A 142 10.94 -0.84 -1.91
N VAL A 143 9.67 -0.48 -1.78
CA VAL A 143 8.96 0.42 -2.72
C VAL A 143 9.21 1.88 -2.36
N SER A 144 9.41 2.17 -1.07
CA SER A 144 9.62 3.51 -0.55
C SER A 144 10.33 3.45 0.78
N LYS A 145 11.37 4.26 0.98
CA LYS A 145 12.06 4.40 2.26
C LYS A 145 12.28 5.85 2.60
N VAL A 146 12.02 6.17 3.86
CA VAL A 146 12.24 7.49 4.45
C VAL A 146 12.99 7.31 5.76
N THR A 147 13.99 8.16 5.98
CA THR A 147 14.75 8.20 7.22
C THR A 147 14.56 9.55 7.87
N VAL A 148 13.99 9.57 9.08
CA VAL A 148 13.84 10.76 9.90
C VAL A 148 14.93 10.74 10.98
N THR A 149 15.65 11.83 11.13
CA THR A 149 16.72 11.97 12.13
C THR A 149 16.47 13.19 13.00
N ALA A 150 16.86 13.10 14.28
CA ALA A 150 16.82 14.21 15.21
C ALA A 150 18.00 14.17 16.18
N ASP A 151 18.40 15.34 16.64
CA ASP A 151 19.46 15.51 17.62
C ASP A 151 18.96 15.11 19.02
N GLY A 152 19.80 14.38 19.74
CA GLY A 152 19.50 13.78 21.03
C GLY A 152 19.36 12.26 20.94
N GLN A 153 19.20 11.63 22.11
CA GLN A 153 18.98 10.19 22.20
C GLN A 153 17.67 9.87 22.91
N LEU A 154 17.05 8.77 22.51
CA LEU A 154 16.05 8.09 23.30
C LEU A 154 16.68 7.54 24.59
N LYS A 155 15.87 7.40 25.62
CA LYS A 155 16.30 6.79 26.88
C LYS A 155 16.68 5.34 26.65
N ALA A 156 17.80 4.91 27.22
CA ALA A 156 18.21 3.51 27.17
C ALA A 156 17.12 2.62 27.80
N GLU A 157 16.79 1.52 27.13
CA GLU A 157 16.03 0.44 27.74
C GLU A 157 16.87 -0.16 28.88
N SER A 158 16.30 -0.32 30.07
CA SER A 158 16.94 -1.11 31.13
C SER A 158 16.82 -2.59 30.78
N ASP A 159 17.96 -3.30 30.75
CA ASP A 159 18.00 -4.75 30.68
C ASP A 159 17.46 -5.33 32.01
N ASP A 160 16.14 -5.45 32.15
CA ASP A 160 15.48 -6.21 33.23
C ASP A 160 15.28 -7.69 32.84
#